data_AF-A0A7C1RPD7-F1
#
_entry.id   AF-A0A7C1RPD7-F1
#
_cell.length_a   1.000
_cell.length_b   1.000
_cell.length_c   1.000
_cell.angle_alpha   90.00
_cell.angle_beta   90.00
_cell.angle_gamma   90.00
#
_symmetry.space_group_name_H-M   'P 1'
#
loop_
_entity.id
_entity.type
_entity.pdbx_description
1 polymer ?
#
loop_
_entity_poly.entity_id
_entity_poly.type
_entity_poly.pdbx_seq_one_letter_code
_entity_poly.pdbx_strand_id
1 'polypeptide(L)'
;MKTSEQLLKWLDGESVHNNGKDECCPDFSCCNSMIHTPYEIRKAFVEAFLTDDHQETNRMLGWFLRQAIASQTGVTGPNIYIAGIEGEPE
;
A
#
# COMPACT_ATOMS: atom_id res chain seq x y z
N MET A 1 1.30 10.35 -8.02
CA MET A 1 -0.15 10.26 -7.76
C MET A 1 -0.65 9.16 -8.67
N LYS A 2 -1.09 8.07 -8.03
CA LYS A 2 -1.49 6.84 -8.71
C LYS A 2 -2.58 7.16 -9.71
N THR A 3 -2.43 6.62 -10.91
CA THR A 3 -3.47 6.73 -11.93
C THR A 3 -4.56 5.72 -11.62
N SER A 4 -5.83 6.06 -11.85
CA SER A 4 -6.95 5.13 -11.66
C SER A 4 -6.76 3.82 -12.44
N GLU A 5 -6.11 3.86 -13.62
CA GLU A 5 -5.78 2.67 -14.40
C GLU A 5 -4.85 1.69 -13.65
N GLN A 6 -3.77 2.19 -13.04
CA GLN A 6 -2.83 1.38 -12.25
C GLN A 6 -3.54 0.73 -11.06
N LEU A 7 -4.45 1.45 -10.42
CA LEU A 7 -5.22 0.94 -9.27
C LEU A 7 -6.20 -0.15 -9.66
N LEU A 8 -6.88 -0.01 -10.81
CA LEU A 8 -7.80 -1.02 -11.31
C LEU A 8 -7.06 -2.31 -11.70
N LYS A 9 -5.92 -2.19 -12.40
CA LYS A 9 -5.05 -3.34 -12.70
C LYS A 9 -4.60 -4.06 -11.43
N TRP A 10 -4.16 -3.30 -10.42
CA TRP A 10 -3.75 -3.86 -9.13
C TRP A 10 -4.90 -4.56 -8.40
N LEU A 11 -6.11 -4.00 -8.44
CA LEU A 11 -7.31 -4.64 -7.90
C LEU A 11 -7.59 -6.00 -8.57
N ASP A 12 -7.43 -6.06 -9.90
CA ASP A 12 -7.60 -7.26 -10.71
C ASP A 12 -6.46 -8.29 -10.55
N GLY A 13 -5.42 -7.97 -9.77
CA GLY A 13 -4.27 -8.86 -9.52
C GLY A 13 -3.05 -8.59 -10.38
N GLU A 14 -3.10 -7.60 -11.26
CA GLU A 14 -1.98 -7.18 -12.08
C GLU A 14 -1.23 -6.01 -11.41
N SER A 15 -0.14 -6.33 -10.73
CA SER A 15 0.64 -5.34 -9.98
C SER A 15 1.69 -4.69 -10.87
N VAL A 16 1.39 -3.50 -11.40
CA VAL A 16 2.23 -2.81 -12.40
C VAL A 16 2.99 -1.64 -11.78
N HIS A 17 4.31 -1.59 -11.98
CA HIS A 17 5.13 -0.42 -11.67
C HIS A 17 5.00 0.61 -12.80
N ASN A 18 4.68 1.85 -12.46
CA ASN A 18 4.64 2.93 -13.45
C ASN A 18 6.06 3.47 -13.68
N ASN A 19 6.80 2.87 -14.61
CA ASN A 19 8.17 3.29 -14.95
C ASN A 19 8.28 4.75 -15.41
N GLY A 20 7.23 5.35 -15.97
CA GLY A 20 7.25 6.73 -16.43
C GLY A 20 7.21 7.77 -15.31
N LYS A 21 6.64 7.40 -14.16
CA LYS A 21 6.56 8.25 -12.95
C LYS A 21 7.35 7.68 -11.77
N ASP A 22 8.03 6.56 -11.98
CA ASP A 22 8.68 5.73 -10.97
C ASP A 22 7.77 5.46 -9.75
N GLU A 23 6.52 5.07 -10.02
CA GLU A 23 5.47 4.94 -8.99
C GLU A 23 5.01 3.48 -8.85
N CYS A 24 5.22 2.92 -7.65
CA CYS A 24 4.75 1.58 -7.28
C CYS A 24 3.22 1.51 -7.09
N CYS A 25 2.66 0.30 -7.18
CA CYS A 25 1.34 -0.01 -6.65
C CYS A 25 1.31 0.17 -5.11
N PRO A 26 0.13 0.36 -4.48
CA PRO A 26 0.03 0.73 -3.07
C PRO A 26 0.77 -0.19 -2.09
N ASP A 27 0.78 -1.49 -2.37
CA ASP A 27 1.41 -2.52 -1.54
C ASP A 27 2.82 -2.91 -1.97
N PHE A 28 3.40 -2.25 -2.97
CA PHE A 28 4.73 -2.54 -3.53
C PHE A 28 4.89 -3.94 -4.15
N SER A 29 3.79 -4.67 -4.38
CA SER A 29 3.82 -6.00 -5.00
C SER A 29 4.35 -5.99 -6.45
N CYS A 30 4.34 -4.85 -7.13
CA CYS A 30 4.98 -4.68 -8.45
C CYS A 30 6.52 -4.80 -8.40
N CYS A 31 7.13 -4.59 -7.22
CA CYS A 31 8.57 -4.68 -7.01
C CYS A 31 8.95 -5.88 -6.11
N ASN A 32 7.99 -6.42 -5.37
CA ASN A 32 8.19 -7.58 -4.51
C ASN A 32 7.05 -8.59 -4.69
N SER A 33 7.31 -9.63 -5.48
CA SER A 33 6.33 -10.67 -5.79
C SER A 33 5.90 -11.53 -4.60
N MET A 34 6.58 -11.43 -3.46
CA MET A 34 6.20 -12.13 -2.22
C MET A 34 5.05 -11.42 -1.49
N ILE A 35 4.74 -10.17 -1.85
CA ILE A 35 3.64 -9.44 -1.26
C ILE A 35 2.34 -9.85 -1.95
N HIS A 36 1.42 -10.37 -1.15
CA HIS A 36 0.10 -10.79 -1.59
C HIS A 36 -0.98 -10.12 -0.75
N THR A 37 -1.37 -8.91 -1.15
CA THR A 37 -2.49 -8.22 -0.51
C THR A 37 -3.81 -8.92 -0.89
N PRO A 38 -4.65 -9.30 0.09
CA PRO A 38 -5.98 -9.86 -0.20
C PRO A 38 -6.84 -8.91 -1.03
N TYR A 39 -7.68 -9.48 -1.91
CA TYR A 39 -8.55 -8.70 -2.80
C TYR A 39 -9.41 -7.67 -2.05
N GLU A 40 -10.02 -8.04 -0.93
CA GLU A 40 -10.87 -7.14 -0.13
C GLU A 40 -10.12 -5.89 0.38
N ILE A 41 -8.84 -6.04 0.71
CA ILE A 41 -8.01 -4.92 1.17
C ILE A 41 -7.63 -4.01 -0.01
N ARG A 42 -7.36 -4.60 -1.19
CA ARG A 42 -7.15 -3.81 -2.41
C ARG A 42 -8.40 -3.03 -2.79
N LYS A 43 -9.57 -3.68 -2.72
CA LYS A 43 -10.87 -3.08 -2.99
C LYS A 43 -11.15 -1.89 -2.08
N ALA A 44 -10.96 -2.05 -0.76
CA ALA A 44 -11.13 -0.98 0.21
C ALA A 44 -10.24 0.24 -0.09
N PHE A 45 -8.97 0.01 -0.47
CA PHE A 45 -8.07 1.10 -0.86
C PHE A 45 -8.56 1.82 -2.12
N VAL A 46 -8.96 1.06 -3.15
CA VAL A 46 -9.44 1.65 -4.40
C VAL A 46 -10.73 2.42 -4.18
N GLU A 47 -11.66 1.92 -3.36
CA GLU A 47 -12.88 2.62 -2.98
C GLU A 47 -12.56 3.95 -2.29
N ALA A 48 -11.72 3.93 -1.24
CA ALA A 48 -11.29 5.14 -0.54
C ALA A 48 -10.62 6.17 -1.48
N PHE A 49 -9.78 5.71 -2.40
CA PHE A 49 -9.14 6.56 -3.40
C PHE A 49 -10.15 7.19 -4.37
N LEU A 50 -11.12 6.40 -4.86
CA LEU A 50 -12.14 6.86 -5.81
C LEU A 50 -13.17 7.80 -5.17
N THR A 51 -13.41 7.68 -3.86
CA THR A 51 -14.29 8.58 -3.10
C THR A 51 -13.56 9.79 -2.53
N ASP A 52 -12.28 10.00 -2.88
CA ASP A 52 -11.44 11.09 -2.38
C ASP A 52 -11.28 11.09 -0.84
N ASP A 53 -11.39 9.92 -0.21
CA ASP A 53 -11.12 9.74 1.22
C ASP A 53 -9.61 9.67 1.46
N HIS A 54 -9.00 10.86 1.51
CA HIS A 54 -7.56 11.00 1.74
C HIS A 54 -7.11 10.45 3.10
N GLN A 55 -7.95 10.53 4.13
CA GLN A 55 -7.60 10.06 5.47
C GLN A 55 -7.43 8.54 5.45
N GLU A 56 -8.42 7.83 4.91
CA GLU A 56 -8.37 6.37 4.81
C GLU A 56 -7.29 5.90 3.83
N THR A 57 -7.16 6.58 2.68
CA THR A 57 -6.10 6.32 1.71
C THR A 57 -4.71 6.41 2.35
N ASN A 58 -4.44 7.47 3.12
CA ASN A 58 -3.15 7.65 3.78
C ASN A 58 -2.93 6.63 4.91
N ARG A 59 -3.98 6.31 5.68
CA ARG A 59 -3.93 5.28 6.72
C ARG A 59 -3.53 3.92 6.14
N MET A 60 -4.16 3.53 5.03
CA MET A 60 -3.87 2.27 4.34
C MET A 60 -2.49 2.27 3.67
N LEU A 61 -2.04 3.38 3.07
CA LEU A 61 -0.66 3.51 2.57
C LEU A 61 0.37 3.28 3.68
N GLY A 62 0.12 3.83 4.87
CA GLY A 62 0.97 3.59 6.04
C GLY A 62 1.01 2.10 6.43
N TRP A 63 -0.13 1.41 6.39
CA TRP A 63 -0.20 -0.03 6.66
C TRP A 63 0.56 -0.87 5.63
N PHE A 64 0.41 -0.57 4.33
CA PHE A 64 1.17 -1.24 3.27
C PHE A 64 2.68 -1.05 3.42
N LEU A 65 3.12 0.18 3.69
CA LEU A 65 4.53 0.48 3.90
C LEU A 65 5.11 -0.29 5.09
N ARG A 66 4.38 -0.38 6.20
CA ARG A 66 4.80 -1.18 7.38
C ARG A 66 5.03 -2.64 7.00
N GLN A 67 4.12 -3.24 6.24
CA GLN A 67 4.28 -4.63 5.78
C GLN A 67 5.46 -4.79 4.82
N ALA A 68 5.64 -3.88 3.87
CA ALA A 68 6.76 -3.92 2.95
C ALA A 68 8.11 -3.83 3.69
N ILE A 69 8.24 -2.96 4.71
CA ILE A 69 9.46 -2.85 5.53
C ILE A 69 9.68 -4.12 6.36
N ALA A 70 8.62 -4.65 7.00
CA ALA A 70 8.71 -5.89 7.78
C ALA A 70 9.19 -7.06 6.90
N SER A 71 8.70 -7.13 5.65
CA SER A 71 9.09 -8.18 4.69
C SER A 71 10.58 -8.15 4.31
N GLN A 72 11.22 -6.97 4.34
CA GLN A 72 12.63 -6.81 3.96
C GLN A 72 13.60 -6.96 5.13
N THR A 73 13.17 -6.59 6.34
CA THR A 73 14.05 -6.52 7.52
C THR A 73 13.97 -7.76 8.40
N GLY A 74 12.99 -8.65 8.19
CA GLY A 74 12.72 -9.78 9.07
C GLY A 74 12.22 -9.37 10.47
N VAL A 75 11.94 -8.07 10.67
CA VAL A 75 11.42 -7.54 11.93
C VAL A 75 9.90 -7.68 11.93
N THR A 76 9.40 -8.64 12.71
CA THR A 76 7.97 -8.81 12.99
C THR A 76 7.68 -8.31 14.41
N GLY A 77 7.09 -7.12 14.55
CA GLY A 77 6.70 -6.60 15.86
C GLY A 77 6.11 -5.18 15.80
N PRO A 78 5.43 -4.73 16.87
CA PRO A 78 4.71 -3.44 16.92
C PRO A 78 5.63 -2.20 16.85
N ASN A 79 6.96 -2.37 16.95
CA ASN A 79 7.92 -1.28 17.09
C ASN A 79 8.56 -0.82 15.76
N ILE A 80 7.80 -0.77 14.67
CA ILE A 80 8.24 -0.05 13.46
C ILE A 80 7.77 1.41 13.59
N TYR A 81 8.68 2.29 13.99
CA TYR A 81 8.41 3.74 14.04
C TYR A 81 8.62 4.32 12.65
N ILE A 82 7.53 4.64 11.95
CA ILE A 82 7.58 5.42 10.72
C ILE A 82 7.45 6.89 11.13
N ALA A 83 8.50 7.67 10.93
CA ALA A 83 8.48 9.10 11.21
C ALA A 83 7.32 9.77 10.44
N GLY A 84 6.38 10.39 11.17
CA GLY A 84 5.21 11.08 10.61
C GLY A 84 3.86 10.34 10.71
N ILE A 85 3.82 9.11 11.23
CA ILE A 85 2.58 8.46 11.66
C ILE A 85 2.63 8.37 13.17
N GLU A 86 1.97 9.30 13.85
CA GLU A 86 1.72 9.21 15.29
C GLU A 86 0.90 7.94 15.52
N GLY A 87 1.56 6.87 15.97
CA GLY A 87 0.87 5.71 16.51
C GLY A 87 0.46 6.06 17.93
N GLU A 88 -0.85 6.12 18.18
CA GLU A 88 -1.32 6.08 19.56
C GLU A 88 -0.95 4.71 20.15
N PRO A 89 -0.20 4.66 21.26
CA PRO A 89 0.02 3.41 21.98
C PRO A 89 -1.28 3.00 22.67
N GLU A 90 -1.67 1.73 22.51
CA GLU A 90 -2.61 1.06 23.44
C GLU A 90 -1.99 0.89 24.83
#